data_AF-A7XZ04-F1
#
_entry.id   AF-A7XZ04-F1
#
_cell.length_a   1.000
_cell.length_b   1.000
_cell.length_c   1.000
_cell.angle_alpha   90.00
_cell.angle_beta   90.00
_cell.angle_gamma   90.00
#
_symmetry.space_group_name_H-M   'P 1'
#
loop_
_entity.id
_entity.type
_entity.pdbx_description
1 polymer ?
#
loop_
_entity_poly.entity_id
_entity_poly.type
_entity_poly.pdbx_seq_one_letter_code
_entity_poly.pdbx_strand_id
1 'polypeptide(L)'
;PPLQIEGTIVSSRKIRQFLRKKDLCSAEKFLGRPFSYTGKVAHGRGIGASFGYATINLPLTHSLLPLGVYTCTIVIEGFSYAGVMNLGMAPTMQRH
;
A
#
# COMPACT_ATOMS: atom_id res chain seq x y z
N PRO A 1 -5.97 23.26 20.36
CA PRO A 1 -4.71 22.53 20.69
C PRO A 1 -4.39 21.53 19.56
N PRO A 2 -3.12 21.19 19.30
CA PRO A 2 -2.79 20.16 18.31
C PRO A 2 -3.34 18.80 18.73
N LEU A 3 -3.80 18.00 17.77
CA LEU A 3 -4.20 16.62 18.04
C LEU A 3 -2.99 15.81 18.49
N GLN A 4 -3.15 15.09 19.60
CA GLN A 4 -2.12 14.23 20.17
C GLN A 4 -2.67 12.82 20.39
N ILE A 5 -1.83 11.83 20.13
CA ILE A 5 -2.07 10.43 20.47
C ILE A 5 -0.89 10.01 21.33
N GLU A 6 -1.16 9.57 22.56
CA GLU A 6 -0.13 9.13 23.52
C GLU A 6 0.99 10.17 23.70
N GLY A 7 0.60 11.44 23.87
CA GLY A 7 1.54 12.55 24.04
C GLY A 7 2.34 12.93 22.80
N THR A 8 2.14 12.24 21.67
CA THR A 8 2.81 12.57 20.40
C THR A 8 1.87 13.36 19.50
N ILE A 9 2.35 14.50 18.99
CA ILE A 9 1.62 15.31 18.01
C ILE A 9 1.40 14.52 16.72
N VAL A 10 0.14 14.44 16.29
CA VAL A 10 -0.24 13.87 15.01
C VAL A 10 0.24 14.80 13.90
N SER A 11 1.10 14.30 13.02
CA SER A 11 1.63 15.06 11.91
C SER A 11 2.01 14.16 10.74
N SER A 12 1.98 14.70 9.52
CA SER A 12 2.38 13.95 8.32
C SER A 12 3.85 13.50 8.40
N ARG A 13 4.73 14.24 9.09
CA ARG A 13 6.12 13.82 9.33
C ARG A 13 6.16 12.53 10.16
N LYS A 14 5.38 12.45 11.23
CA LYS A 14 5.35 11.27 12.11
C LYS A 14 4.74 10.06 11.40
N ILE A 15 3.64 10.24 10.68
CA ILE A 15 3.01 9.18 9.87
C ILE A 15 4.00 8.64 8.84
N ARG A 16 4.70 9.53 8.11
CA ARG A 16 5.76 9.11 7.16
C ARG A 16 6.90 8.35 7.82
N GLN A 17 7.27 8.68 9.07
CA GLN A 17 8.28 7.91 9.81
C GLN A 17 7.79 6.50 10.14
N PHE A 18 6.53 6.33 10.55
CA PHE A 18 5.94 5.00 10.78
C PHE A 18 5.92 4.16 9.50
N LEU A 19 5.44 4.74 8.39
CA LEU A 19 5.43 4.06 7.08
C LEU A 19 6.84 3.67 6.61
N ARG A 20 7.86 4.54 6.78
CA ARG A 20 9.25 4.19 6.46
C ARG A 20 9.78 3.01 7.27
N LYS A 21 9.32 2.88 8.52
CA LYS A 21 9.67 1.78 9.42
C LYS A 21 8.78 0.53 9.22
N LYS A 22 7.83 0.57 8.29
CA LYS A 22 6.79 -0.46 8.07
C LYS A 22 5.93 -0.72 9.32
N ASP A 23 5.86 0.25 10.23
CA ASP A 23 4.99 0.21 11.41
C ASP A 23 3.58 0.67 10.99
N LEU A 24 2.82 -0.26 10.43
CA LEU A 24 1.48 0.02 9.92
C LEU A 24 0.47 0.27 11.04
N CYS A 25 0.62 -0.38 12.20
CA CYS A 25 -0.26 -0.17 13.35
C CYS A 25 -0.18 1.28 13.85
N SER A 26 1.04 1.80 14.07
CA SER A 26 1.19 3.20 14.47
C SER A 26 0.74 4.17 13.38
N ALA A 27 1.00 3.85 12.10
CA ALA A 27 0.53 4.67 11.00
C ALA A 27 -1.00 4.75 10.95
N GLU A 28 -1.69 3.62 11.08
CA GLU A 28 -3.15 3.52 11.10
C GLU A 28 -3.75 4.29 12.27
N LYS A 29 -3.20 4.10 13.48
CA LYS A 29 -3.63 4.83 14.66
C LYS A 29 -3.56 6.35 14.47
N PHE A 30 -2.48 6.83 13.85
CA PHE A 30 -2.29 8.26 13.60
C PHE A 30 -3.08 8.79 12.39
N LEU A 31 -3.44 7.91 11.44
CA LEU A 31 -4.28 8.24 10.29
C LEU A 31 -5.79 8.18 10.61
N GLY A 32 -6.16 7.45 11.66
CA GLY A 32 -7.55 7.10 11.97
C GLY A 32 -8.17 6.09 11.00
N ARG A 33 -7.34 5.45 10.16
CA ARG A 33 -7.75 4.45 9.17
C ARG A 33 -6.53 3.66 8.68
N PRO A 34 -6.73 2.47 8.09
CA PRO A 34 -5.66 1.74 7.42
C PRO A 34 -4.96 2.59 6.35
N PHE A 35 -3.65 2.40 6.20
CA PHE A 35 -2.93 2.99 5.08
C PHE A 35 -3.46 2.41 3.75
N SER A 36 -3.79 3.29 2.81
CA SER A 36 -4.29 2.90 1.50
C SER A 36 -3.45 3.50 0.37
N TYR A 37 -3.40 2.78 -0.75
CA TYR A 37 -2.78 3.24 -1.98
C TYR A 37 -3.80 3.16 -3.12
N THR A 38 -4.00 4.28 -3.81
CA THR A 38 -4.99 4.41 -4.88
C THR A 38 -4.31 4.93 -6.12
N GLY A 39 -4.71 4.41 -7.28
CA GLY A 39 -4.19 4.87 -8.57
C GLY A 39 -5.02 4.33 -9.73
N LYS A 40 -4.67 4.77 -10.94
CA LYS A 40 -5.24 4.20 -12.16
C LYS A 40 -4.57 2.85 -12.43
N VAL A 41 -5.37 1.85 -12.77
CA VAL A 41 -4.87 0.54 -13.20
C VAL A 41 -4.10 0.72 -14.51
N ALA A 42 -2.87 0.22 -14.53
CA ALA A 42 -2.03 0.16 -15.72
C ALA A 42 -2.02 -1.26 -16.29
N HIS A 43 -1.79 -1.36 -17.61
CA HIS A 43 -1.52 -2.65 -18.22
C HIS A 43 -0.18 -3.20 -17.71
N GLY A 44 -0.24 -4.42 -17.17
CA GLY A 44 0.93 -5.21 -16.82
C GLY A 44 1.33 -6.15 -17.94
N ARG A 45 2.27 -7.05 -17.65
CA ARG A 45 2.77 -8.06 -18.60
C ARG A 45 1.80 -9.21 -18.90
N GLY A 46 0.61 -9.23 -18.27
CA GLY A 46 -0.36 -10.31 -18.43
C GLY A 46 0.03 -11.66 -17.78
N ILE A 47 1.22 -11.77 -17.19
CA ILE A 47 1.75 -13.01 -16.61
C ILE A 47 0.79 -13.64 -15.58
N GLY A 48 0.19 -12.83 -14.70
CA GLY A 48 -0.76 -13.33 -13.70
C GLY A 48 -1.97 -14.01 -14.34
N ALA A 49 -2.51 -13.43 -15.41
CA ALA A 49 -3.64 -14.01 -16.13
C ALA A 49 -3.30 -15.37 -16.75
N SER A 50 -2.07 -15.58 -17.21
CA SER A 50 -1.59 -16.88 -17.71
C SER A 50 -1.58 -17.98 -16.63
N PHE A 51 -1.50 -17.60 -15.36
CA PHE A 51 -1.58 -18.52 -14.21
C PHE A 51 -2.96 -18.53 -13.53
N GLY A 52 -3.97 -17.87 -14.12
CA GLY A 52 -5.32 -17.79 -13.56
C GLY A 52 -5.48 -16.79 -12.41
N TYR A 53 -4.49 -15.92 -12.17
CA TYR A 53 -4.54 -14.89 -11.13
C TYR A 53 -4.94 -13.52 -11.72
N ALA A 54 -6.04 -12.96 -11.23
CA ALA A 54 -6.40 -11.58 -11.51
C ALA A 54 -5.40 -10.63 -10.81
N THR A 55 -4.64 -9.87 -11.60
CA THR A 55 -3.63 -8.93 -11.08
C THR A 55 -3.95 -7.48 -11.44
N ILE A 56 -3.77 -6.58 -10.49
CA ILE A 56 -3.90 -5.14 -10.67
C ILE A 56 -2.52 -4.52 -10.54
N ASN A 57 -2.11 -3.74 -11.55
CA ASN A 57 -0.84 -3.03 -11.52
C ASN A 57 -1.11 -1.54 -11.33
N LEU A 58 -0.61 -0.99 -10.22
CA LEU A 58 -0.68 0.43 -9.92
C LEU A 58 0.73 1.03 -10.02
N PRO A 59 0.97 2.02 -10.89
CA PRO A 59 2.26 2.71 -10.96
C PRO A 59 2.62 3.35 -9.62
N LEU A 60 3.88 3.24 -9.18
CA LEU A 60 4.37 3.90 -7.96
C LEU A 60 4.67 5.37 -8.26
N THR A 61 3.86 6.28 -7.70
CA THR A 61 4.02 7.74 -7.92
C THR A 61 4.62 8.46 -6.71
N HIS A 62 4.68 7.80 -5.55
CA HIS A 62 5.16 8.38 -4.30
C HIS A 62 6.45 7.72 -3.83
N SER A 63 7.44 8.53 -3.46
CA SER A 63 8.76 8.09 -3.00
C SER A 63 8.77 7.45 -1.60
N LEU A 64 7.63 7.40 -0.92
CA LEU A 64 7.55 7.07 0.50
C LEU A 64 6.45 6.05 0.76
N LEU A 65 6.69 4.85 0.24
CA LEU A 65 5.81 3.70 0.33
C LEU A 65 6.50 2.61 1.17
N PRO A 66 5.79 1.95 2.11
CA PRO A 66 6.34 0.85 2.89
C PRO A 66 6.57 -0.37 1.98
N LEU A 67 7.76 -0.51 1.40
CA LEU A 67 8.01 -1.57 0.42
C LEU A 67 7.87 -2.97 1.03
N GLY A 68 7.17 -3.88 0.35
CA GLY A 68 6.96 -5.25 0.82
C GLY A 68 5.71 -5.90 0.26
N VAL A 69 5.36 -7.06 0.82
CA VAL A 69 4.16 -7.83 0.49
C VAL A 69 3.20 -7.74 1.67
N TYR A 70 1.95 -7.39 1.39
CA TYR A 70 0.92 -7.13 2.39
C TYR A 70 -0.40 -7.79 1.99
N THR A 71 -1.14 -8.29 2.97
CA THR A 71 -2.58 -8.55 2.78
C THR A 71 -3.32 -7.22 2.74
N CYS A 72 -4.28 -7.07 1.84
CA CYS A 72 -5.05 -5.84 1.72
C CYS A 72 -6.50 -6.09 1.32
N THR A 73 -7.32 -5.06 1.52
CA THR A 73 -8.64 -4.94 0.91
C THR A 73 -8.51 -4.13 -0.37
N ILE A 74 -8.95 -4.69 -1.48
CA ILE A 74 -9.00 -4.05 -2.79
C ILE A 74 -10.42 -3.53 -2.98
N VAL A 75 -10.55 -2.24 -3.26
CA VAL A 75 -11.86 -1.61 -3.53
C VAL A 75 -11.91 -1.13 -4.98
N ILE A 76 -12.86 -1.67 -5.75
CA ILE A 76 -13.07 -1.33 -7.16
C ILE A 76 -14.56 -1.12 -7.36
N GLU A 77 -14.97 0.05 -7.85
CA GLU A 77 -16.39 0.36 -8.16
C GLU A 77 -17.34 0.09 -6.96
N GLY A 78 -16.84 0.29 -5.74
CA GLY A 78 -17.60 0.05 -4.50
C GLY A 78 -17.58 -1.40 -4.00
N PHE A 79 -17.10 -2.35 -4.80
CA PHE A 79 -16.93 -3.74 -4.40
C PHE A 79 -15.60 -3.94 -3.68
N SER A 80 -15.61 -4.77 -2.63
CA SER A 80 -14.44 -5.10 -1.82
C SER A 80 -13.99 -6.54 -2.05
N TYR A 81 -12.69 -6.73 -2.23
CA TYR A 81 -12.04 -8.02 -2.43
C TYR A 81 -10.86 -8.17 -1.47
N ALA A 82 -10.64 -9.37 -0.95
CA ALA A 82 -9.40 -9.67 -0.26
C ALA A 82 -8.30 -9.91 -1.29
N GLY A 83 -7.08 -9.44 -1.02
CA GLY A 83 -5.96 -9.64 -1.92
C GLY A 83 -4.61 -9.51 -1.25
N VAL A 84 -3.59 -9.74 -2.07
CA VAL A 84 -2.19 -9.56 -1.70
C VAL A 84 -1.62 -8.43 -2.55
N MET A 85 -1.11 -7.39 -1.91
CA MET A 85 -0.44 -6.27 -2.54
C MET A 85 1.07 -6.42 -2.42
N ASN A 86 1.75 -6.42 -3.56
CA ASN A 86 3.18 -6.22 -3.61
C ASN A 86 3.47 -4.74 -3.89
N LEU A 87 4.00 -4.04 -2.88
CA LEU A 87 4.35 -2.63 -2.96
C LEU A 87 5.87 -2.52 -3.17
N GLY A 88 6.28 -2.35 -4.43
CA GLY A 88 7.68 -2.29 -4.81
C GLY A 88 7.98 -3.10 -6.06
N MET A 89 9.25 -3.46 -6.24
CA MET A 89 9.66 -4.30 -7.35
C MET A 89 9.47 -5.77 -6.98
N ALA A 90 8.66 -6.50 -7.76
CA ALA A 90 8.51 -7.94 -7.59
C ALA A 90 9.83 -8.67 -7.94
N PRO A 91 10.44 -9.44 -7.00
CA PRO A 91 11.66 -10.19 -7.27
C PRO A 91 11.49 -11.25 -8.37
N THR A 92 10.27 -11.79 -8.52
CA THR A 92 9.87 -12.78 -9.52
C THR A 92 9.82 -12.26 -10.95
N MET A 93 10.11 -10.97 -11.16
CA MET A 93 10.12 -10.33 -12.47
C MET A 93 11.55 -10.14 -13.02
N GLN A 94 12.47 -11.06 -12.70
CA GLN A 94 13.80 -11.07 -13.31
C GLN A 94 13.70 -11.33 -14.82
N ARG A 95 14.48 -10.55 -15.57
CA ARG A 95 14.66 -10.61 -17.02
C ARG A 95 15.28 -11.95 -17.44
N HIS A 96 14.69 -12.58 -18.45
CA HIS A 96 15.44 -13.18 -19.54
C HIS A 96 15.06 -12.44 -20.83
#